data_AF-A0A973DP53-F1
#
_entry.id   AF-A0A973DP53-F1
#
_cell.length_a   1.000
_cell.length_b   1.000
_cell.length_c   1.000
_cell.angle_alpha   90.00
_cell.angle_beta   90.00
_cell.angle_gamma   90.00
#
_symmetry.space_group_name_H-M   'P 1'
#
loop_
_entity.id
_entity.type
_entity.pdbx_description
1 polymer ?
#
loop_
_entity_poly.entity_id
_entity_poly.type
_entity_poly.pdbx_seq_one_letter_code
_entity_poly.pdbx_strand_id
1 'polypeptide(L)'
;NDFKAQKIKYLINVSVLTTGFDAPHVDFIALLRPTQSLSLFQQIVGRGLRLAPAKDDCLIIDYAGSGFDIYSPEVGSAKPSSDSVPVMVNCPICDFGNTFWGKVDGDGDIIEHFGRRCWGFELDENKQKVRCDYRFRFKECSQCGSENDIAARRCTSCDHAIIDPDNLLKKALKLKDALVLRCSGMLIEADLKTKNRIKITYFDEDGAKVSESFNLSHLGSRQAFNRQFGRRLKQSTEPRQFKQADEVVSIQQQLLAPDFVIARKQNHYWQVKEKIFDYQGNYRKANQLN
;
A
#
# COMPACT_ATOMS: atom_id res chain seq x y z
N ASN A 1 -14.99 -34.27 -27.65
CA ASN A 1 -14.07 -34.69 -28.73
C ASN A 1 -14.34 -34.00 -30.06
N ASP A 2 -15.59 -33.63 -30.38
CA ASP A 2 -15.91 -33.04 -31.69
C ASP A 2 -15.21 -31.70 -31.99
N PHE A 3 -15.01 -30.84 -30.99
CA PHE A 3 -14.20 -29.64 -31.16
C PHE A 3 -12.73 -29.95 -31.45
N LYS A 4 -12.13 -30.93 -30.74
CA LYS A 4 -10.74 -31.36 -31.01
C LYS A 4 -10.58 -31.92 -32.43
N ALA A 5 -11.62 -32.58 -32.93
CA ALA A 5 -11.73 -33.09 -34.29
C ALA A 5 -12.19 -32.05 -35.32
N GLN A 6 -12.27 -30.76 -34.95
CA GLN A 6 -12.67 -29.64 -35.81
C GLN A 6 -14.06 -29.78 -36.47
N LYS A 7 -14.94 -30.62 -35.90
CA LYS A 7 -16.34 -30.77 -36.38
C LYS A 7 -17.23 -29.61 -35.94
N ILE A 8 -16.81 -28.89 -34.90
CA ILE A 8 -17.53 -27.74 -34.32
C ILE A 8 -16.59 -26.55 -34.36
N LYS A 9 -17.06 -25.43 -34.92
CA LYS A 9 -16.27 -24.20 -35.11
C LYS A 9 -16.11 -23.37 -33.84
N TYR A 10 -17.12 -23.35 -32.98
CA TYR A 10 -17.14 -22.52 -31.77
C TYR A 10 -17.36 -23.37 -30.53
N LEU A 11 -16.57 -23.09 -29.49
CA LEU A 11 -16.74 -23.68 -28.17
C LEU A 11 -16.95 -22.57 -27.15
N ILE A 12 -18.14 -22.55 -26.56
CA ILE A 12 -18.48 -21.60 -25.50
C ILE A 12 -18.12 -22.25 -24.16
N ASN A 13 -17.29 -21.58 -23.37
CA ASN A 13 -16.87 -22.05 -22.05
C ASN A 13 -17.31 -21.08 -20.95
N VAL A 14 -17.99 -21.60 -19.94
CA VAL A 14 -18.36 -20.87 -18.72
C VAL A 14 -17.81 -21.60 -17.51
N SER A 15 -16.63 -21.19 -17.03
CA SER A 15 -16.01 -21.70 -15.80
C SER A 15 -15.71 -23.21 -15.72
N VAL A 16 -15.87 -23.98 -16.81
CA VAL A 16 -15.73 -25.46 -16.78
C VAL A 16 -14.38 -25.93 -17.33
N LEU A 17 -13.87 -25.30 -18.40
CA LEU A 17 -12.62 -25.72 -19.05
C LEU A 17 -11.39 -24.96 -18.52
N THR A 18 -11.33 -24.66 -17.23
CA THR A 18 -10.23 -23.90 -16.62
C THR A 18 -8.94 -24.71 -16.51
N THR A 19 -8.99 -26.05 -16.57
CA THR A 19 -7.82 -26.93 -16.60
C THR A 19 -8.05 -28.11 -17.58
N GLY A 20 -6.98 -28.63 -18.19
CA GLY A 20 -7.03 -29.89 -18.97
C GLY A 20 -7.65 -29.84 -20.38
N PHE A 21 -8.18 -28.70 -20.84
CA PHE A 21 -8.64 -28.56 -22.23
C PHE A 21 -7.49 -28.14 -23.16
N ASP A 22 -7.06 -29.09 -23.98
CA ASP A 22 -5.98 -28.92 -24.95
C ASP A 22 -6.46 -29.12 -26.39
N ALA A 23 -6.41 -28.02 -27.16
CA ALA A 23 -6.76 -27.96 -28.58
C ALA A 23 -5.78 -26.99 -29.27
N PRO A 24 -4.62 -27.49 -29.74
CA PRO A 24 -3.56 -26.62 -30.30
C PRO A 24 -3.98 -25.81 -31.52
N HIS A 25 -4.95 -26.30 -32.30
CA HIS A 25 -5.45 -25.64 -33.50
C HIS A 25 -6.29 -24.37 -33.23
N VAL A 26 -6.55 -24.01 -31.96
CA VAL A 26 -7.28 -22.78 -31.64
C VAL A 26 -6.43 -21.57 -32.00
N ASP A 27 -6.98 -20.72 -32.85
CA ASP A 27 -6.41 -19.48 -33.37
C ASP A 27 -7.28 -18.25 -33.04
N PHE A 28 -8.47 -18.43 -32.46
CA PHE A 28 -9.37 -17.35 -32.12
C PHE A 28 -9.92 -17.48 -30.69
N ILE A 29 -9.83 -16.39 -29.92
CA ILE A 29 -10.39 -16.31 -28.56
C ILE A 29 -11.21 -15.02 -28.43
N ALA A 30 -12.50 -15.18 -28.13
CA ALA A 30 -13.37 -14.08 -27.75
C ALA A 30 -13.61 -14.06 -26.23
N LEU A 31 -13.23 -12.98 -25.56
CA LEU A 31 -13.56 -12.74 -24.16
C LEU A 31 -14.88 -11.95 -24.10
N LEU A 32 -15.91 -12.62 -23.60
CA LEU A 32 -17.25 -12.06 -23.38
C LEU A 32 -17.56 -11.88 -21.88
N ARG A 33 -16.51 -11.84 -21.04
CA ARG A 33 -16.65 -11.65 -19.59
C ARG A 33 -15.67 -10.61 -19.08
N PRO A 34 -16.08 -9.75 -18.13
CA PRO A 34 -15.14 -8.89 -17.44
C PRO A 34 -14.14 -9.76 -16.66
N THR A 35 -12.87 -9.56 -16.96
CA THR A 35 -11.75 -10.23 -16.29
C THR A 35 -11.05 -9.20 -15.41
N GLN A 36 -10.89 -9.49 -14.13
CA GLN A 36 -10.21 -8.62 -13.15
C GLN A 36 -8.84 -9.16 -12.73
N SER A 37 -8.43 -10.29 -13.31
CA SER A 37 -7.16 -10.96 -13.03
C SER A 37 -6.35 -11.07 -14.31
N LEU A 38 -5.19 -10.44 -14.31
CA LEU A 38 -4.23 -10.52 -15.41
C LEU A 38 -3.76 -11.96 -15.64
N SER A 39 -3.52 -12.72 -14.57
CA SER A 39 -3.12 -14.13 -14.68
C SER A 39 -4.23 -15.00 -15.29
N LEU A 40 -5.51 -14.75 -14.97
CA LEU A 40 -6.61 -15.41 -15.66
C LEU A 40 -6.65 -15.02 -17.16
N PHE A 41 -6.41 -13.75 -17.48
CA PHE A 41 -6.32 -13.29 -18.86
C PHE A 41 -5.17 -13.98 -19.63
N GLN A 42 -3.96 -14.01 -19.07
CA GLN A 42 -2.81 -14.71 -19.62
C GLN A 42 -3.08 -16.22 -19.78
N GLN A 43 -3.75 -16.85 -18.82
CA GLN A 43 -4.15 -18.26 -18.92
C GLN A 43 -5.18 -18.50 -20.03
N ILE A 44 -6.11 -17.57 -20.25
CA ILE A 44 -7.09 -17.65 -21.34
C ILE A 44 -6.36 -17.52 -22.68
N VAL A 45 -5.59 -16.44 -22.87
CA VAL A 45 -4.83 -16.16 -24.09
C VAL A 45 -3.85 -17.31 -24.40
N GLY A 46 -3.15 -17.81 -23.39
CA GLY A 46 -2.20 -18.93 -23.52
C GLY A 46 -2.80 -20.21 -24.10
N ARG A 47 -4.12 -20.39 -24.09
CA ARG A 47 -4.77 -21.54 -24.75
C ARG A 47 -4.65 -21.49 -26.26
N GLY A 48 -4.66 -20.29 -26.84
CA GLY A 48 -4.52 -20.04 -28.28
C GLY A 48 -3.07 -19.95 -28.74
N LEU A 49 -2.11 -19.78 -27.81
CA LEU A 49 -0.68 -19.61 -28.13
C LEU A 49 0.08 -20.94 -28.33
N ARG A 50 -0.58 -22.09 -28.26
CA ARG A 50 0.06 -23.39 -28.51
C ARG A 50 0.45 -23.53 -29.98
N LEU A 51 1.58 -24.14 -30.30
CA LEU A 51 1.97 -24.36 -31.69
C LEU A 51 1.03 -25.37 -32.39
N ALA A 52 0.66 -25.09 -33.63
CA ALA A 52 -0.11 -25.99 -34.49
C ALA A 52 0.30 -25.80 -35.96
N PRO A 53 0.21 -26.84 -36.80
CA PRO A 53 0.46 -26.70 -38.24
C PRO A 53 -0.46 -25.65 -38.87
N ALA A 54 0.10 -24.80 -39.73
CA ALA A 54 -0.61 -23.73 -40.46
C ALA A 54 -1.26 -22.65 -39.56
N LYS A 55 -0.77 -22.47 -38.33
CA LYS A 55 -1.18 -21.39 -37.44
C LYS A 55 -0.04 -20.40 -37.23
N ASP A 56 -0.16 -19.22 -37.84
CA ASP A 56 0.85 -18.16 -37.77
C ASP A 56 0.60 -17.20 -36.60
N ASP A 57 -0.67 -16.97 -36.26
CA ASP A 57 -1.08 -16.08 -35.18
C ASP A 57 -2.32 -16.60 -34.44
N CYS A 58 -2.68 -15.91 -33.36
CA CYS A 58 -3.92 -16.12 -32.65
C CYS A 58 -4.61 -14.78 -32.38
N LEU A 59 -5.82 -14.61 -32.91
CA LEU A 59 -6.62 -13.41 -32.75
C LEU A 59 -7.37 -13.42 -31.42
N ILE A 60 -7.09 -12.42 -30.59
CA ILE A 60 -7.74 -12.19 -29.30
C ILE A 60 -8.67 -10.99 -29.42
N ILE A 61 -9.97 -11.19 -29.14
CA ILE A 61 -10.95 -10.10 -29.07
C ILE A 61 -11.53 -10.03 -27.67
N ASP A 62 -11.32 -8.90 -26.99
CA ASP A 62 -11.90 -8.63 -25.68
C ASP A 62 -13.07 -7.64 -25.77
N TYR A 63 -14.29 -8.16 -25.66
CA TYR A 63 -15.52 -7.34 -25.67
C TYR A 63 -15.84 -6.73 -24.31
N ALA A 64 -15.17 -7.15 -23.24
CA ALA A 64 -15.42 -6.66 -21.88
C ALA A 64 -14.47 -5.53 -21.47
N GLY A 65 -13.48 -5.21 -22.30
CA GLY A 65 -12.58 -4.07 -22.09
C GLY A 65 -11.71 -4.21 -20.84
N SER A 66 -11.10 -5.38 -20.63
CA SER A 66 -10.24 -5.63 -19.47
C SER A 66 -8.97 -4.76 -19.44
N GLY A 67 -8.51 -4.30 -20.61
CA GLY A 67 -7.36 -3.37 -20.72
C GLY A 67 -6.03 -3.97 -20.28
N PHE A 68 -5.92 -5.29 -20.24
CA PHE A 68 -4.70 -5.98 -19.85
C PHE A 68 -3.70 -6.07 -21.01
N ASP A 69 -2.43 -5.82 -20.68
CA ASP A 69 -1.29 -6.24 -21.50
C ASP A 69 -0.82 -7.61 -21.02
N ILE A 70 -0.68 -8.57 -21.95
CA ILE A 70 -0.23 -9.94 -21.65
C ILE A 70 1.18 -9.97 -21.04
N TYR A 71 1.99 -8.93 -21.25
CA TYR A 71 3.34 -8.82 -20.70
C TYR A 71 3.38 -8.13 -19.34
N SER A 72 2.25 -7.61 -18.85
CA SER A 72 2.21 -6.97 -17.54
C SER A 72 2.58 -7.96 -16.42
N PRO A 73 3.25 -7.49 -15.35
CA PRO A 73 3.59 -8.33 -14.22
C PRO A 73 2.37 -8.59 -13.33
N GLU A 74 2.30 -9.79 -12.76
CA GLU A 74 1.25 -10.13 -11.80
C GLU A 74 1.58 -9.56 -10.41
N VAL A 75 0.72 -8.68 -9.91
CA VAL A 75 0.85 -8.06 -8.57
C VAL A 75 0.31 -8.97 -7.45
N GLY A 76 -0.43 -10.03 -7.80
CA GLY A 76 -0.94 -11.04 -6.87
C GLY A 76 -2.00 -10.56 -5.85
N SER A 77 -2.40 -9.29 -5.89
CA SER A 77 -3.42 -8.69 -5.03
C SER A 77 -4.48 -7.95 -5.86
N ALA A 78 -5.67 -7.73 -5.30
CA ALA A 78 -6.74 -7.02 -5.98
C ALA A 78 -6.35 -5.56 -6.26
N LYS A 79 -6.73 -5.05 -7.45
CA LYS A 79 -6.49 -3.67 -7.87
C LYS A 79 -7.24 -2.70 -6.93
N PRO A 80 -6.55 -1.78 -6.22
CA PRO A 80 -7.20 -0.88 -5.26
C PRO A 80 -8.17 0.12 -5.90
N SER A 81 -7.84 0.62 -7.08
CA SER A 81 -8.62 1.62 -7.82
C SER A 81 -8.39 1.51 -9.32
N SER A 82 -9.30 2.03 -10.15
CA SER A 82 -9.21 1.94 -11.61
C SER A 82 -7.94 2.60 -12.18
N ASP A 83 -7.47 3.67 -11.55
CA ASP A 83 -6.24 4.43 -11.89
C ASP A 83 -4.95 3.80 -11.32
N SER A 84 -5.02 2.72 -10.56
CA SER A 84 -3.82 2.03 -10.08
C SER A 84 -3.10 1.32 -11.24
N VAL A 85 -1.78 1.34 -11.25
CA VAL A 85 -0.94 0.61 -12.21
C VAL A 85 0.09 -0.26 -11.46
N PRO A 86 0.60 -1.34 -12.06
CA PRO A 86 1.74 -2.06 -11.50
C PRO A 86 2.97 -1.14 -11.48
N VAL A 87 3.63 -1.04 -10.33
CA VAL A 87 4.87 -0.27 -10.13
C VAL A 87 5.94 -1.16 -9.53
N MET A 88 7.19 -0.97 -9.95
CA MET A 88 8.35 -1.65 -9.37
C MET A 88 8.94 -0.82 -8.24
N VAL A 89 9.03 -1.39 -7.05
CA VAL A 89 9.56 -0.74 -5.85
C VAL A 89 10.68 -1.60 -5.25
N ASN A 90 11.90 -1.09 -5.32
CA ASN A 90 13.05 -1.78 -4.75
C ASN A 90 13.00 -1.76 -3.22
N CYS A 91 13.39 -2.88 -2.62
CA CYS A 91 13.53 -2.98 -1.16
C CYS A 91 14.79 -2.22 -0.70
N PRO A 92 14.70 -1.28 0.24
CA PRO A 92 15.88 -0.60 0.79
C PRO A 92 16.87 -1.49 1.53
N ILE A 93 16.46 -2.70 1.92
CA ILE A 93 17.32 -3.64 2.67
C ILE A 93 18.00 -4.63 1.74
N CYS A 94 17.23 -5.29 0.86
CA CYS A 94 17.72 -6.40 0.04
C CYS A 94 17.72 -6.11 -1.46
N ASP A 95 17.41 -4.88 -1.86
CA ASP A 95 17.32 -4.39 -3.25
C ASP A 95 16.38 -5.19 -4.18
N PHE A 96 15.59 -6.10 -3.62
CA PHE A 96 14.64 -6.88 -4.40
C PHE A 96 13.58 -5.96 -5.03
N GLY A 97 13.41 -6.04 -6.36
CA GLY A 97 12.37 -5.32 -7.10
C GLY A 97 10.99 -5.91 -6.84
N ASN A 98 10.19 -5.26 -5.99
CA ASN A 98 8.83 -5.69 -5.67
C ASN A 98 7.86 -5.11 -6.69
N THR A 99 6.94 -5.92 -7.22
CA THR A 99 5.85 -5.39 -8.06
C THR A 99 4.63 -5.14 -7.19
N PHE A 100 4.22 -3.88 -7.02
CA PHE A 100 3.04 -3.50 -6.25
C PHE A 100 2.02 -2.75 -7.11
N TRP A 101 0.80 -2.61 -6.62
CA TRP A 101 -0.11 -1.59 -7.16
C TRP A 101 0.37 -0.23 -6.69
N GLY A 102 0.30 0.77 -7.56
CA GLY A 102 0.65 2.15 -7.22
C GLY A 102 0.03 3.16 -8.17
N LYS A 103 0.38 4.43 -7.98
CA LYS A 103 0.01 5.55 -8.84
C LYS A 103 1.28 6.20 -9.35
N VAL A 104 1.26 6.57 -10.62
CA VAL A 104 2.34 7.29 -11.29
C VAL A 104 1.84 8.65 -11.75
N ASP A 105 2.75 9.59 -11.95
CA ASP A 105 2.43 10.89 -12.57
C ASP A 105 2.41 10.78 -14.11
N GLY A 106 2.30 11.93 -14.78
CA GLY A 106 2.28 11.98 -16.25
C GLY A 106 3.59 11.56 -16.91
N ASP A 107 4.70 11.62 -16.17
CA ASP A 107 6.04 11.27 -16.64
C ASP A 107 6.39 9.79 -16.33
N GLY A 108 5.55 9.12 -15.53
CA GLY A 108 5.70 7.72 -15.14
C GLY A 108 6.42 7.51 -13.80
N ASP A 109 6.74 8.59 -13.09
CA ASP A 109 7.36 8.52 -11.77
C ASP A 109 6.34 8.11 -10.70
N ILE A 110 6.79 7.31 -9.73
CA ILE A 110 5.92 6.75 -8.69
C ILE A 110 5.52 7.86 -7.71
N ILE A 111 4.21 8.16 -7.65
CA ILE A 111 3.60 9.05 -6.66
C ILE A 111 3.35 8.31 -5.35
N GLU A 112 2.80 7.09 -5.43
CA GLU A 112 2.47 6.25 -4.26
C GLU A 112 2.47 4.76 -4.67
N HIS A 113 2.76 3.85 -3.74
CA HIS A 113 2.52 2.41 -3.92
C HIS A 113 1.82 1.78 -2.70
N PHE A 114 1.07 0.71 -2.94
CA PHE A 114 0.22 0.00 -1.97
C PHE A 114 0.85 -1.30 -1.43
N GLY A 115 2.14 -1.49 -1.67
CA GLY A 115 2.91 -2.61 -1.14
C GLY A 115 2.99 -2.58 0.39
N ARG A 116 2.86 -3.75 1.03
CA ARG A 116 2.91 -3.87 2.50
C ARG A 116 4.25 -4.37 3.02
N ARG A 117 4.83 -5.39 2.37
CA ARG A 117 6.05 -6.07 2.80
C ARG A 117 6.86 -6.52 1.60
N CYS A 118 8.18 -6.52 1.74
CA CYS A 118 9.09 -7.08 0.75
C CYS A 118 8.78 -8.56 0.45
N TRP A 119 8.97 -8.93 -0.81
CA TRP A 119 8.86 -10.28 -1.35
C TRP A 119 10.23 -10.93 -1.57
N GLY A 120 11.33 -10.21 -1.35
CA GLY A 120 12.68 -10.75 -1.44
C GLY A 120 12.94 -11.87 -0.44
N PHE A 121 13.78 -12.81 -0.85
CA PHE A 121 14.29 -13.90 -0.02
C PHE A 121 15.80 -13.99 -0.23
N GLU A 122 16.50 -14.31 0.84
CA GLU A 122 17.93 -14.62 0.82
C GLU A 122 18.13 -16.07 1.26
N LEU A 123 19.28 -16.65 0.95
CA LEU A 123 19.66 -17.97 1.45
C LEU A 123 20.50 -17.77 2.70
N ASP A 124 20.12 -18.42 3.80
CA ASP A 124 20.98 -18.47 4.99
C ASP A 124 22.21 -19.37 4.77
N GLU A 125 23.08 -19.45 5.77
CA GLU A 125 24.28 -20.30 5.76
C GLU A 125 23.96 -21.78 5.52
N ASN A 126 22.72 -22.21 5.83
CA ASN A 126 22.22 -23.57 5.62
C ASN A 126 21.47 -23.74 4.29
N LYS A 127 21.52 -22.76 3.39
CA LYS A 127 20.77 -22.71 2.12
C LYS A 127 19.25 -22.75 2.27
N GLN A 128 18.73 -22.37 3.43
CA GLN A 128 17.30 -22.20 3.64
C GLN A 128 16.87 -20.82 3.18
N LYS A 129 15.70 -20.74 2.53
CA LYS A 129 15.12 -19.47 2.08
C LYS A 129 14.60 -18.69 3.28
N VAL A 130 15.28 -17.60 3.62
CA VAL A 130 14.85 -16.63 4.63
C VAL A 130 14.23 -15.44 3.93
N ARG A 131 13.00 -15.09 4.29
CA ARG A 131 12.30 -13.95 3.68
C ARG A 131 12.77 -12.64 4.30
N CYS A 132 12.99 -11.63 3.48
CA CYS A 132 13.20 -10.26 3.92
C CYS A 132 12.06 -9.80 4.87
N ASP A 133 12.44 -9.19 5.99
CA ASP A 133 11.52 -8.73 7.03
C ASP A 133 11.07 -7.27 6.83
N TYR A 134 11.63 -6.57 5.84
CA TYR A 134 11.28 -5.19 5.52
C TYR A 134 9.79 -5.01 5.22
N ARG A 135 9.17 -4.09 5.96
CA ARG A 135 7.78 -3.68 5.79
C ARG A 135 7.72 -2.26 5.27
N PHE A 136 7.03 -2.09 4.14
CA PHE A 136 6.70 -0.78 3.58
C PHE A 136 5.56 -0.11 4.37
N ARG A 137 4.59 -0.90 4.86
CA ARG A 137 3.50 -0.44 5.73
C ARG A 137 3.38 -1.35 6.95
N PHE A 138 3.27 -0.77 8.15
CA PHE A 138 3.24 -1.51 9.41
C PHE A 138 2.45 -0.79 10.51
N LYS A 139 1.94 -1.57 11.47
CA LYS A 139 1.45 -1.09 12.77
C LYS A 139 2.54 -1.29 13.81
N GLU A 140 2.84 -0.24 14.58
CA GLU A 140 3.77 -0.34 15.70
C GLU A 140 3.05 -0.89 16.94
N CYS A 141 3.68 -1.82 17.66
CA CYS A 141 3.16 -2.28 18.94
C CYS A 141 3.34 -1.19 20.01
N SER A 142 2.25 -0.80 20.68
CA SER A 142 2.28 0.18 21.77
C SER A 142 3.11 -0.23 22.98
N GLN A 143 3.34 -1.54 23.17
CA GLN A 143 4.10 -2.05 24.31
C GLN A 143 5.60 -2.20 24.00
N CYS A 144 5.95 -2.89 22.91
CA CYS A 144 7.36 -3.21 22.63
C CYS A 144 7.95 -2.44 21.44
N GLY A 145 7.16 -1.63 20.73
CA GLY A 145 7.62 -0.88 19.56
C GLY A 145 7.89 -1.73 18.31
N SER A 146 7.61 -3.04 18.33
CA SER A 146 7.85 -3.89 17.16
C SER A 146 6.90 -3.59 16.00
N GLU A 147 7.39 -3.77 14.78
CA GLU A 147 6.64 -3.56 13.54
C GLU A 147 5.81 -4.81 13.19
N ASN A 148 4.51 -4.61 13.04
CA ASN A 148 3.56 -5.67 12.80
C ASN A 148 2.81 -5.44 11.49
N ASP A 149 2.27 -6.53 10.92
CA ASP A 149 1.41 -6.43 9.75
C ASP A 149 0.22 -5.51 10.06
N ILE A 150 -0.25 -4.74 9.07
CA ILE A 150 -1.38 -3.84 9.27
C ILE A 150 -2.68 -4.58 9.65
N ALA A 151 -2.80 -5.86 9.32
CA ALA A 151 -3.92 -6.72 9.74
C ALA A 151 -3.68 -7.43 11.07
N ALA A 152 -2.49 -7.32 11.67
CA ALA A 152 -2.17 -8.00 12.92
C ALA A 152 -3.04 -7.47 14.06
N ARG A 153 -3.74 -8.39 14.74
CA ARG A 153 -4.52 -8.10 15.97
C ARG A 153 -3.68 -8.25 17.24
N ARG A 154 -2.55 -8.94 17.13
CA ARG A 154 -1.60 -9.20 18.22
C ARG A 154 -0.19 -9.01 17.71
N CYS A 155 0.65 -8.50 18.58
CA CYS A 155 2.05 -8.25 18.32
C CYS A 155 2.79 -9.57 18.13
N THR A 156 3.52 -9.74 17.02
CA THR A 156 4.31 -10.95 16.76
C THR A 156 5.53 -11.08 17.66
N SER A 157 5.93 -10.00 18.33
CA SER A 157 7.10 -9.99 19.23
C SER A 157 6.74 -10.17 20.71
N CYS A 158 5.66 -9.56 21.19
CA CYS A 158 5.28 -9.59 22.62
C CYS A 158 3.85 -10.06 22.90
N ASP A 159 3.12 -10.48 21.87
CA ASP A 159 1.72 -10.95 21.94
C ASP A 159 0.70 -9.92 22.47
N HIS A 160 1.13 -8.68 22.73
CA HIS A 160 0.25 -7.58 23.13
C HIS A 160 -0.81 -7.33 22.06
N ALA A 161 -2.05 -7.10 22.49
CA ALA A 161 -3.14 -6.77 21.57
C ALA A 161 -2.83 -5.46 20.84
N ILE A 162 -2.77 -5.54 19.51
CA ILE A 162 -2.68 -4.34 18.68
C ILE A 162 -4.08 -3.77 18.61
N ILE A 163 -4.24 -2.58 19.17
CA ILE A 163 -5.54 -1.94 19.27
C ILE A 163 -6.04 -1.67 17.85
N ASP A 164 -7.21 -2.23 17.55
CA ASP A 164 -7.92 -1.97 16.30
C ASP A 164 -8.19 -0.47 16.17
N PRO A 165 -7.76 0.19 15.06
CA PRO A 165 -8.03 1.59 14.81
C PRO A 165 -9.50 1.98 14.95
N ASP A 166 -10.45 1.13 14.55
CA ASP A 166 -11.89 1.39 14.68
C ASP A 166 -12.32 1.43 16.14
N ASN A 167 -11.78 0.53 16.96
CA ASN A 167 -12.05 0.51 18.38
C ASN A 167 -11.40 1.71 19.08
N LEU A 168 -10.22 2.13 18.62
CA LEU A 168 -9.52 3.29 19.15
C LEU A 168 -10.31 4.58 18.86
N LEU A 169 -10.75 4.75 17.61
CA LEU A 169 -11.64 5.85 17.19
C LEU A 169 -12.97 5.82 17.93
N LYS A 170 -13.63 4.66 18.01
CA LYS A 170 -14.90 4.49 18.73
C LYS A 170 -14.80 4.85 20.21
N LYS A 171 -13.69 4.48 20.86
CA LYS A 171 -13.43 4.84 22.26
C LYS A 171 -13.16 6.33 22.40
N ALA A 172 -12.35 6.90 21.52
CA ALA A 172 -12.04 8.33 21.55
C ALA A 172 -13.29 9.21 21.32
N LEU A 173 -14.13 8.87 20.35
CA LEU A 173 -15.38 9.59 20.05
C LEU A 173 -16.38 9.60 21.21
N LYS A 174 -16.31 8.63 22.13
CA LYS A 174 -17.17 8.58 23.32
C LYS A 174 -16.70 9.49 24.46
N LEU A 175 -15.45 9.95 24.41
CA LEU A 175 -14.83 10.71 25.50
C LEU A 175 -15.02 12.22 25.26
N LYS A 176 -15.61 12.91 26.23
CA LYS A 176 -15.86 14.37 26.14
C LYS A 176 -14.59 15.22 26.14
N ASP A 177 -13.49 14.67 26.65
CA ASP A 177 -12.18 15.32 26.74
C ASP A 177 -11.19 14.79 25.69
N ALA A 178 -11.68 14.08 24.66
CA ALA A 178 -10.93 13.70 23.49
C ALA A 178 -11.35 14.52 22.27
N LEU A 179 -10.38 14.86 21.44
CA LEU A 179 -10.57 15.42 20.11
C LEU A 179 -10.13 14.36 19.11
N VAL A 180 -11.02 13.99 18.19
CA VAL A 180 -10.73 13.10 17.06
C VAL A 180 -10.75 13.96 15.81
N LEU A 181 -9.57 14.14 15.23
CA LEU A 181 -9.35 15.02 14.09
C LEU A 181 -9.17 14.16 12.84
N ARG A 182 -10.08 14.33 11.87
CA ARG A 182 -10.02 13.70 10.55
C ARG A 182 -9.02 14.47 9.71
N CYS A 183 -7.79 13.97 9.65
CA CYS A 183 -6.67 14.79 9.20
C CYS A 183 -6.69 14.92 7.67
N SER A 184 -6.90 16.14 7.19
CA SER A 184 -6.87 16.52 5.78
C SER A 184 -5.49 16.98 5.35
N GLY A 185 -4.65 17.42 6.29
CA GLY A 185 -3.30 17.86 6.02
C GLY A 185 -2.46 18.12 7.27
N MET A 186 -1.16 18.31 7.05
CA MET A 186 -0.19 18.65 8.08
C MET A 186 0.75 19.75 7.60
N LEU A 187 1.12 20.65 8.50
CA LEU A 187 2.14 21.68 8.31
C LEU A 187 3.27 21.48 9.32
N ILE A 188 4.52 21.56 8.85
CA ILE A 188 5.70 21.45 9.72
C ILE A 188 6.49 22.76 9.66
N GLU A 189 6.69 23.37 10.82
CA GLU A 189 7.42 24.63 10.96
C GLU A 189 8.64 24.42 11.87
N ALA A 190 9.81 24.88 11.43
CA ALA A 190 10.99 24.96 12.28
C ALA A 190 10.89 26.20 13.20
N ASP A 191 11.28 26.02 14.45
CA ASP A 191 11.34 27.11 15.41
C ASP A 191 12.59 27.97 15.18
N LEU A 192 12.39 29.23 14.81
CA LEU A 192 13.47 30.17 14.52
C LEU A 192 14.40 30.46 15.71
N LYS A 193 13.92 30.28 16.95
CA LYS A 193 14.70 30.53 18.18
C LYS A 193 15.49 29.31 18.63
N THR A 194 14.95 28.12 18.37
CA THR A 194 15.57 26.85 18.72
C THR A 194 15.82 26.08 17.44
N LYS A 195 17.01 26.25 16.85
CA LYS A 195 17.44 25.75 15.53
C LYS A 195 17.10 24.29 15.21
N ASN A 196 16.68 23.49 16.18
CA ASN A 196 16.36 22.08 15.99
C ASN A 196 15.02 21.61 16.58
N ARG A 197 14.12 22.55 16.87
CA ARG A 197 12.74 22.24 17.28
C ARG A 197 11.82 22.40 16.08
N ILE A 198 10.97 21.41 15.84
CA ILE A 198 9.91 21.46 14.85
C ILE A 198 8.56 21.41 15.54
N LYS A 199 7.59 22.14 14.99
CA LYS A 199 6.18 22.09 15.37
C LYS A 199 5.39 21.51 14.21
N ILE A 200 4.65 20.45 14.49
CA ILE A 200 3.74 19.84 13.52
C ILE A 200 2.33 20.26 13.88
N THR A 201 1.58 20.79 12.91
CA THR A 201 0.18 21.15 13.07
C THR A 201 -0.65 20.31 12.10
N TYR A 202 -1.64 19.61 12.63
CA TYR A 202 -2.60 18.80 11.87
C TYR A 202 -3.91 19.57 11.75
N PHE A 203 -4.54 19.49 10.59
CA PHE A 203 -5.78 20.18 10.26
C PHE A 203 -6.85 19.18 9.82
N ASP A 204 -8.10 19.44 10.16
CA ASP A 204 -9.24 18.73 9.57
C ASP A 204 -9.90 19.53 8.44
N GLU A 205 -10.92 18.95 7.84
CA GLU A 205 -11.74 19.57 6.80
C GLU A 205 -12.57 20.77 7.33
N ASP A 206 -12.82 20.80 8.64
CA ASP A 206 -13.69 21.76 9.32
C ASP A 206 -12.89 22.94 9.94
N GLY A 207 -11.56 22.97 9.74
CA GLY A 207 -10.64 24.01 10.21
C GLY A 207 -10.15 23.84 11.66
N ALA A 208 -10.52 22.76 12.35
CA ALA A 208 -9.94 22.43 13.65
C ALA A 208 -8.47 22.03 13.49
N LYS A 209 -7.68 22.36 14.51
CA LYS A 209 -6.25 22.08 14.51
C LYS A 209 -5.73 21.57 15.85
N VAL A 210 -4.75 20.69 15.78
CA VAL A 210 -3.95 20.27 16.92
C VAL A 210 -2.48 20.26 16.56
N SER A 211 -1.62 20.62 17.49
CA SER A 211 -0.18 20.67 17.26
C SER A 211 0.58 19.84 18.28
N GLU A 212 1.75 19.35 17.87
CA GLU A 212 2.77 18.79 18.76
C GLU A 212 4.14 19.33 18.36
N SER A 213 5.16 19.09 19.17
CA SER A 213 6.52 19.57 18.88
C SER A 213 7.57 18.51 19.19
N PHE A 214 8.57 18.43 18.33
CA PHE A 214 9.73 17.56 18.49
C PHE A 214 10.99 18.40 18.56
N ASN A 215 11.87 18.08 19.50
CA ASN A 215 13.20 18.68 19.57
C ASN A 215 14.23 17.65 19.11
N LEU A 216 14.69 17.79 17.88
CA LEU A 216 15.59 16.84 17.22
C LEU A 216 17.01 16.84 17.82
N SER A 217 17.33 17.82 18.69
CA SER A 217 18.57 17.78 19.48
C SER A 217 18.52 16.72 20.58
N HIS A 218 17.33 16.36 21.08
CA HIS A 218 17.19 15.31 22.08
C HIS A 218 17.02 13.94 21.41
N LEU A 219 17.88 12.98 21.77
CA LEU A 219 17.92 11.65 21.15
C LEU A 219 16.56 10.96 21.13
N GLY A 220 15.84 10.94 22.27
CA GLY A 220 14.54 10.28 22.36
C GLY A 220 13.46 10.94 21.49
N SER A 221 13.43 12.28 21.46
CA SER A 221 12.48 13.03 20.63
C SER A 221 12.80 12.86 19.14
N ARG A 222 14.09 12.87 18.77
CA ARG A 222 14.56 12.59 17.41
C ARG A 222 14.20 11.16 16.98
N GLN A 223 14.43 10.16 17.83
CA GLN A 223 14.08 8.77 17.53
C GLN A 223 12.57 8.60 17.37
N ALA A 224 11.76 9.22 18.23
CA ALA A 224 10.30 9.19 18.12
C ALA A 224 9.82 9.82 16.80
N PHE A 225 10.37 10.98 16.42
CA PHE A 225 10.05 11.62 15.15
C PHE A 225 10.41 10.73 13.95
N ASN A 226 11.65 10.21 13.93
CA ASN A 226 12.11 9.35 12.83
C ASN A 226 11.35 8.03 12.74
N ARG A 227 10.94 7.46 13.87
CA ARG A 227 10.11 6.25 13.88
C ARG A 227 8.71 6.50 13.30
N GLN A 228 8.14 7.67 13.60
CA GLN A 228 6.82 8.06 13.11
C GLN A 228 6.85 8.47 11.64
N PHE A 229 7.78 9.34 11.24
CA PHE A 229 7.78 10.01 9.94
C PHE A 229 8.91 9.60 9.00
N GLY A 230 10.05 9.15 9.53
CA GLY A 230 11.26 8.78 8.76
C GLY A 230 11.06 7.68 7.72
N ARG A 231 10.02 6.85 7.91
CA ARG A 231 9.68 5.75 6.99
C ARG A 231 8.36 5.99 6.23
N ARG A 232 7.73 7.16 6.39
CA ARG A 232 6.39 7.48 5.82
C ARG A 232 6.50 8.63 4.82
N LEU A 233 7.27 8.39 3.76
CA LEU A 233 7.44 9.29 2.63
C LEU A 233 6.54 8.85 1.47
N LYS A 234 5.93 9.81 0.75
CA LYS A 234 5.00 9.58 -0.38
C LYS A 234 5.60 8.68 -1.46
N GLN A 235 6.88 8.87 -1.76
CA GLN A 235 7.63 8.07 -2.74
C GLN A 235 8.19 6.75 -2.18
N SER A 236 8.06 6.51 -0.87
CA SER A 236 8.60 5.33 -0.16
C SER A 236 10.05 4.97 -0.56
N THR A 237 10.84 6.01 -0.81
CA THR A 237 12.30 5.90 -0.86
C THR A 237 12.84 5.56 0.52
N GLU A 238 14.10 5.11 0.56
CA GLU A 238 14.77 4.58 1.75
C GLU A 238 14.41 5.33 3.06
N PRO A 239 14.22 4.61 4.18
CA PRO A 239 14.06 5.20 5.50
C PRO A 239 15.03 6.35 5.75
N ARG A 240 14.53 7.57 5.82
CA ARG A 240 15.37 8.75 6.04
C ARG A 240 15.46 9.05 7.53
N GLN A 241 16.68 9.18 8.02
CA GLN A 241 16.93 9.68 9.36
C GLN A 241 17.17 11.19 9.34
N PHE A 242 16.25 11.93 9.93
CA PHE A 242 16.34 13.37 10.15
C PHE A 242 17.09 13.66 11.44
N LYS A 243 18.16 14.45 11.31
CA LYS A 243 18.95 14.97 12.42
C LYS A 243 18.65 16.43 12.70
N GLN A 244 18.24 17.17 11.67
CA GLN A 244 18.04 18.61 11.74
C GLN A 244 16.62 19.03 11.32
N ALA A 245 16.11 20.11 11.92
CA ALA A 245 14.78 20.65 11.61
C ALA A 245 14.65 21.06 10.14
N ASP A 246 15.70 21.67 9.58
CA ASP A 246 15.71 22.13 8.19
C ASP A 246 15.58 20.96 7.19
N GLU A 247 16.18 19.81 7.50
CA GLU A 247 16.03 18.59 6.69
C GLU A 247 14.56 18.17 6.61
N VAL A 248 13.82 18.25 7.72
CA VAL A 248 12.40 17.90 7.78
C VAL A 248 11.55 18.90 6.99
N VAL A 249 11.77 20.21 7.18
CA VAL A 249 11.00 21.26 6.52
C VAL A 249 11.21 21.22 5.01
N SER A 250 12.44 20.96 4.55
CA SER A 250 12.79 20.89 3.13
C SER A 250 12.02 19.81 2.35
N ILE A 251 11.63 18.73 3.02
CA ILE A 251 10.92 17.60 2.42
C ILE A 251 9.49 17.43 2.97
N GLN A 252 8.92 18.43 3.64
CA GLN A 252 7.62 18.30 4.30
C GLN A 252 6.50 17.83 3.35
N GLN A 253 6.57 18.23 2.08
CA GLN A 253 5.58 17.85 1.06
C GLN A 253 5.63 16.36 0.71
N GLN A 254 6.77 15.70 0.98
CA GLN A 254 6.94 14.26 0.80
C GLN A 254 6.48 13.47 2.02
N LEU A 255 6.30 14.08 3.20
CA LEU A 255 5.83 13.38 4.39
C LEU A 255 4.33 13.09 4.30
N LEU A 256 3.94 11.89 4.71
CA LEU A 256 2.53 11.50 4.80
C LEU A 256 1.92 12.01 6.11
N ALA A 257 0.80 12.73 5.98
CA ALA A 257 -0.04 13.05 7.12
C ALA A 257 -0.77 11.77 7.61
N PRO A 258 -1.06 11.65 8.91
CA PRO A 258 -1.95 10.60 9.39
C PRO A 258 -3.36 10.78 8.82
N ASP A 259 -4.15 9.70 8.77
CA ASP A 259 -5.57 9.77 8.40
C ASP A 259 -6.41 10.31 9.58
N PHE A 260 -6.04 9.97 10.82
CA PHE A 260 -6.67 10.47 12.03
C PHE A 260 -5.65 10.86 13.09
N VAL A 261 -5.94 11.92 13.82
CA VAL A 261 -5.18 12.34 15.00
C VAL A 261 -6.13 12.37 16.20
N ILE A 262 -5.71 11.75 17.30
CA ILE A 262 -6.49 11.74 18.54
C ILE A 262 -5.69 12.50 19.59
N ALA A 263 -6.32 13.54 20.12
CA ALA A 263 -5.77 14.37 21.16
C ALA A 263 -6.63 14.34 22.42
N ARG A 264 -6.01 14.58 23.56
CA ARG A 264 -6.66 14.66 24.87
C ARG A 264 -6.48 16.05 25.44
N LYS A 265 -7.50 16.57 26.10
CA LYS A 265 -7.42 17.86 26.76
C LYS A 265 -6.53 17.73 28.00
N GLN A 266 -5.43 18.48 28.04
CA GLN A 266 -4.60 18.67 29.22
C GLN A 266 -4.67 20.16 29.62
N ASN A 267 -5.31 20.45 30.74
CA ASN A 267 -5.58 21.82 31.19
C ASN A 267 -6.26 22.65 30.09
N HIS A 268 -5.54 23.62 29.52
CA HIS A 268 -6.01 24.53 28.48
C HIS A 268 -5.57 24.17 27.05
N TYR A 269 -4.80 23.09 26.86
CA TYR A 269 -4.29 22.70 25.54
C TYR A 269 -4.65 21.26 25.17
N TRP A 270 -4.66 20.98 23.87
CA TRP A 270 -4.83 19.65 23.32
C TRP A 270 -3.46 18.98 23.18
N GLN A 271 -3.30 17.80 23.77
CA GLN A 271 -2.10 16.98 23.62
C GLN A 271 -2.38 15.81 22.70
N VAL A 272 -1.64 15.71 21.59
CA VAL A 272 -1.70 14.55 20.69
C VAL A 272 -1.30 13.29 21.46
N LYS A 273 -2.12 12.25 21.37
CA LYS A 273 -1.89 10.95 21.99
C LYS A 273 -1.65 9.86 20.96
N GLU A 274 -2.47 9.82 19.93
CA GLU A 274 -2.41 8.77 18.92
C GLU A 274 -2.52 9.37 17.52
N LYS A 275 -1.83 8.73 16.56
CA LYS A 275 -1.86 9.06 15.15
C LYS A 275 -2.07 7.78 14.37
N ILE A 276 -3.12 7.75 13.56
CA ILE A 276 -3.50 6.58 12.78
C ILE A 276 -3.13 6.87 11.33
N PHE A 277 -2.23 6.06 10.77
CA PHE A 277 -1.82 6.08 9.37
C PHE A 277 -2.40 4.85 8.66
N ASP A 278 -2.50 4.92 7.33
CA ASP A 278 -2.94 3.81 6.47
C ASP A 278 -4.27 3.19 6.91
N TYR A 279 -5.21 4.02 7.36
CA TYR A 279 -6.48 3.58 7.92
C TYR A 279 -7.33 2.85 6.86
N GLN A 280 -7.69 1.61 7.21
CA GLN A 280 -8.56 0.72 6.44
C GLN A 280 -9.65 0.18 7.39
N GLY A 281 -10.71 0.96 7.56
CA GLY A 281 -11.84 0.61 8.42
C GLY A 281 -13.11 1.35 8.04
N ASN A 282 -14.10 1.36 8.95
CA ASN A 282 -15.45 1.84 8.65
C ASN A 282 -15.63 3.36 8.75
N TYR A 283 -14.68 4.10 9.33
CA TYR A 283 -14.77 5.55 9.48
C TYR A 283 -14.29 6.27 8.21
N ARG A 284 -15.04 7.28 7.77
CA ARG A 284 -14.67 8.09 6.58
C ARG A 284 -13.36 8.84 6.80
N LYS A 285 -12.42 8.75 5.85
CA LYS A 285 -11.20 9.57 5.78
C LYS A 285 -11.48 10.93 5.15
N ALA A 286 -10.66 11.95 5.43
CA ALA A 286 -10.83 13.28 4.86
C ALA A 286 -10.80 13.27 3.31
N ASN A 287 -9.93 12.46 2.72
CA ASN A 287 -9.75 12.39 1.26
C ASN A 287 -10.72 11.42 0.55
N GLN A 288 -11.70 10.85 1.27
CA GLN A 288 -12.75 10.03 0.67
C GLN A 288 -14.00 10.90 0.43
N LEU A 289 -14.32 11.12 -0.86
CA LEU A 289 -15.62 11.62 -1.27
C LEU A 289 -16.69 10.56 -0.93
N ASN A 290 -17.83 11.00 -0.42
CA ASN A 290 -18.97 10.15 -0.09
C ASN A 290 -19.49 9.38 -1.31
#